data_AF-A0A2G2AMM9-F1
#
_entry.id   AF-A0A2G2AMM9-F1
#
_cell.length_a   1.000
_cell.length_b   1.000
_cell.length_c   1.000
_cell.angle_alpha   90.00
_cell.angle_beta   90.00
_cell.angle_gamma   90.00
#
_symmetry.space_group_name_H-M   'P 1'
#
loop_
_entity.id
_entity.type
_entity.pdbx_description
1 polymer ?
#
loop_
_entity_poly.entity_id
_entity_poly.type
_entity_poly.pdbx_seq_one_letter_code
_entity_poly.pdbx_strand_id
1 'polypeptide(L)' 'MADKTDSDRIKEIYKLCKGHFGEVRFVGIKYHNKIGWISKAQFNNSEIGNLTADGETSSDALRNLRNRIKKIIKRYNGV' A
#
# COMPACT_ATOMS: atom_id res chain seq x y z
N MET A 1 24.45 3.39 -2.81
CA MET A 1 23.34 2.99 -1.92
C MET A 1 22.54 1.95 -2.68
N ALA A 2 22.27 0.77 -2.11
CA ALA A 2 21.45 -0.21 -2.82
C ALA A 2 20.02 0.33 -2.97
N ASP A 3 19.52 0.39 -4.20
CA ASP A 3 18.13 0.79 -4.45
C ASP A 3 17.19 -0.19 -3.75
N LYS A 4 16.15 0.33 -3.10
CA LYS A 4 15.13 -0.51 -2.48
C LYS A 4 14.50 -1.42 -3.53
N THR A 5 14.33 -2.69 -3.20
CA THR A 5 13.57 -3.62 -4.04
C THR A 5 12.06 -3.47 -3.78
N ASP A 6 11.23 -3.98 -4.68
CA ASP A 6 9.78 -4.03 -4.45
C ASP A 6 9.42 -4.91 -3.25
N SER A 7 10.18 -5.98 -3.02
CA SER A 7 10.06 -6.80 -1.80
C SER A 7 10.27 -5.97 -0.53
N ASP A 8 11.26 -5.06 -0.52
CA ASP A 8 11.48 -4.18 0.62
C ASP A 8 10.32 -3.20 0.80
N ARG A 9 9.81 -2.62 -0.29
CA ARG A 9 8.64 -1.73 -0.27
C ARG A 9 7.39 -2.43 0.27
N ILE A 10 7.14 -3.68 -0.15
CA ILE A 10 6.00 -4.48 0.33
C ILE A 10 6.13 -4.74 1.84
N LYS A 11 7.33 -5.12 2.32
CA LYS A 11 7.59 -5.31 3.76
C LYS A 11 7.38 -4.02 4.56
N GLU A 12 7.77 -2.87 4.03
CA GLU A 12 7.52 -1.56 4.67
C GLU A 12 6.02 -1.23 4.76
N ILE A 13 5.27 -1.49 3.68
CA ILE A 13 3.80 -1.30 3.67
C ILE A 13 3.14 -2.22 4.69
N TYR A 14 3.53 -3.49 4.76
CA TYR A 14 3.01 -4.43 5.73
C TYR A 14 3.29 -3.98 7.18
N LYS A 15 4.53 -3.59 7.49
CA LYS A 15 4.90 -3.07 8.82
C LYS A 15 4.08 -1.83 9.19
N LEU A 16 3.93 -0.90 8.26
CA LEU A 16 3.16 0.33 8.46
C LEU A 16 1.68 0.01 8.74
N CYS A 17 1.08 -0.87 7.95
CA CYS A 17 -0.32 -1.24 8.13
C CYS A 17 -0.56 -2.00 9.43
N LYS A 18 0.31 -2.98 9.76
CA LYS A 18 0.17 -3.80 10.97
C LYS A 18 0.21 -2.96 12.25
N GLY A 19 1.05 -1.93 12.29
CA GLY A 19 1.15 -1.06 13.47
C GLY A 19 -0.05 -0.14 13.72
N HIS A 20 -0.87 0.13 12.70
CA HIS A 20 -1.98 1.09 12.79
C HIS A 20 -3.37 0.47 12.64
N PHE A 21 -3.49 -0.62 11.87
CA PHE A 21 -4.79 -1.18 11.48
C PHE A 21 -4.95 -2.66 11.85
N GLY A 22 -3.97 -3.26 12.53
CA GLY A 22 -4.00 -4.68 12.87
C GLY A 22 -3.73 -5.58 11.66
N GLU A 23 -4.49 -6.65 11.50
CA GLU A 23 -4.27 -7.60 10.41
C GLU A 23 -4.51 -6.98 9.03
N VAL A 24 -3.50 -7.10 8.17
CA VAL A 24 -3.49 -6.61 6.80
C VAL A 24 -2.99 -7.71 5.87
N ARG A 25 -3.67 -7.88 4.74
CA ARG A 25 -3.24 -8.77 3.67
C ARG A 25 -2.78 -7.93 2.49
N PHE A 26 -1.49 -8.01 2.16
CA PHE A 26 -1.04 -7.50 0.88
C PHE A 26 -1.51 -8.47 -0.21
N VAL A 27 -2.38 -8.00 -1.11
CA VAL A 27 -3.01 -8.85 -2.12
C VAL A 27 -2.07 -9.05 -3.31
N GLY A 28 -1.27 -8.03 -3.64
CA GLY A 28 -0.27 -8.14 -4.68
C GLY A 28 -0.08 -6.85 -5.46
N ILE A 29 0.88 -6.92 -6.39
CA ILE A 29 1.09 -5.93 -7.43
C ILE A 29 0.95 -6.63 -8.78
N LYS A 30 0.15 -6.03 -9.67
CA LYS A 30 -0.13 -6.59 -11.00
C LYS A 30 -0.09 -5.52 -12.07
N TYR A 31 0.23 -5.91 -13.28
CA TYR A 31 0.13 -5.04 -14.44
C TYR A 31 -1.29 -5.12 -15.05
N HIS A 32 -1.87 -3.97 -15.39
CA HIS A 32 -3.17 -3.86 -16.04
C HIS A 32 -3.03 -3.02 -17.30
N ASN A 33 -3.42 -3.57 -18.45
CA ASN A 33 -3.20 -2.96 -19.78
C ASN A 33 -3.74 -1.53 -19.94
N LYS A 34 -4.83 -1.14 -19.26
CA LYS A 34 -5.40 0.21 -19.34
C LYS A 34 -4.93 1.19 -18.26
N ILE A 35 -4.38 0.69 -17.16
CA ILE A 35 -4.13 1.50 -15.93
C ILE A 35 -2.63 1.56 -15.60
N GLY A 36 -1.85 0.57 -16.06
CA GLY A 36 -0.47 0.38 -15.64
C GLY A 36 -0.37 -0.54 -14.43
N TRP A 37 0.62 -0.31 -13.58
CA TRP A 37 0.83 -1.13 -12.40
C TRP A 37 -0.17 -0.78 -11.32
N ILE A 38 -0.78 -1.79 -10.70
CA ILE A 38 -1.74 -1.63 -9.61
C ILE A 38 -1.26 -2.46 -8.44
N SER A 39 -1.13 -1.82 -7.28
CA SER A 39 -0.91 -2.47 -5.99
C SER A 39 -2.20 -2.50 -5.17
N LYS A 40 -2.38 -3.55 -4.36
CA LYS A 40 -3.58 -3.71 -3.51
C LYS A 40 -3.23 -4.23 -2.12
N ALA A 41 -3.82 -3.61 -1.10
CA ALA A 41 -3.87 -4.10 0.27
C ALA A 41 -5.33 -4.24 0.73
N GLN A 42 -5.61 -5.30 1.47
CA GLN A 42 -6.89 -5.58 2.07
C GLN A 42 -6.74 -5.56 3.59
N PHE A 43 -7.68 -4.91 4.26
CA PHE A 43 -7.71 -4.75 5.71
C PHE A 43 -8.91 -5.52 6.25
N ASN A 44 -8.74 -6.16 7.41
CA ASN A 44 -9.87 -6.79 8.11
C ASN A 44 -10.78 -5.75 8.79
N ASN A 45 -10.38 -4.48 8.82
CA ASN A 45 -11.21 -3.37 9.31
C ASN A 45 -12.23 -2.93 8.24
N SER A 46 -13.53 -3.02 8.56
CA SER A 46 -14.65 -2.63 7.71
C SER A 46 -14.65 -1.15 7.29
N GLU A 47 -14.05 -0.26 8.08
CA GLU A 47 -13.95 1.17 7.76
C GLU A 47 -12.95 1.47 6.63
N ILE A 48 -11.98 0.57 6.42
CA ILE A 48 -10.91 0.75 5.42
C ILE A 48 -11.13 -0.17 4.22
N GLY A 49 -11.54 -1.42 4.47
CA GLY A 49 -11.82 -2.40 3.43
C GLY A 49 -10.62 -2.71 2.54
N ASN A 50 -10.58 -2.10 1.35
CA ASN A 50 -9.54 -2.32 0.35
C ASN A 50 -8.89 -1.00 -0.08
N LEU A 51 -7.57 -0.98 -0.14
CA LEU A 51 -6.81 0.12 -0.74
C LEU A 51 -6.07 -0.37 -1.98
N THR A 52 -6.18 0.41 -3.05
CA THR A 52 -5.43 0.23 -4.28
C THR A 52 -4.60 1.47 -4.58
N ALA A 53 -3.55 1.34 -5.37
CA ALA A 53 -2.88 2.48 -5.98
C ALA A 53 -2.22 2.07 -7.29
N ASP A 54 -2.29 2.95 -8.27
CA ASP A 54 -1.68 2.82 -9.57
C ASP A 54 -0.34 3.55 -9.68
N GLY A 55 0.43 3.21 -10.72
CA GLY A 55 1.71 3.85 -11.04
C GLY A 55 2.28 3.39 -12.39
N GLU A 56 3.22 4.19 -12.91
CA GLU A 56 3.92 3.89 -14.18
C GLU A 56 4.86 2.69 -14.04
N THR A 57 5.47 2.52 -12.87
CA THR A 57 6.27 1.35 -12.49
C THR A 57 5.66 0.60 -11.32
N SER A 58 6.12 -0.63 -11.09
CA SER A 58 5.73 -1.41 -9.91
C SER A 58 6.11 -0.69 -8.61
N SER A 59 7.31 -0.11 -8.57
CA SER A 59 7.80 0.70 -7.46
C SER A 59 6.93 1.95 -7.21
N ASP A 60 6.43 2.60 -8.26
CA ASP A 60 5.55 3.77 -8.12
C ASP A 60 4.20 3.40 -7.54
N ALA A 61 3.58 2.33 -8.03
CA ALA A 61 2.31 1.85 -7.49
C ALA A 61 2.44 1.52 -5.99
N LEU A 62 3.53 0.87 -5.57
CA LEU A 62 3.81 0.60 -4.15
C LEU A 62 4.03 1.89 -3.35
N ARG A 63 4.79 2.86 -3.89
CA ARG A 63 5.03 4.16 -3.25
C ARG A 63 3.71 4.92 -3.04
N ASN A 64 2.84 4.90 -4.05
CA ASN A 64 1.54 5.55 -4.02
C ASN A 64 0.61 4.88 -3.00
N LEU A 65 0.61 3.55 -2.90
CA LEU A 65 -0.15 2.83 -1.88
C LEU A 65 0.31 3.21 -0.47
N ARG A 66 1.62 3.22 -0.23
CA ARG A 66 2.20 3.65 1.05
C ARG A 66 1.78 5.08 1.41
N ASN A 67 1.80 5.99 0.44
CA ASN A 67 1.39 7.38 0.65
C ASN A 67 -0.11 7.50 1.00
N ARG A 68 -0.98 6.72 0.33
CA ARG A 68 -2.41 6.66 0.68
C ARG A 68 -2.62 6.16 2.11
N ILE A 69 -1.91 5.11 2.51
CA ILE A 69 -1.94 4.56 3.87
C ILE A 69 -1.52 5.63 4.89
N LYS A 70 -0.40 6.32 4.66
CA LYS A 70 0.05 7.43 5.53
C LYS A 70 -1.00 8.53 5.67
N LYS A 71 -1.67 8.91 4.58
CA LYS A 71 -2.76 9.92 4.60
C LYS A 71 -3.94 9.43 5.44
N ILE A 72 -4.26 8.14 5.42
CA ILE A 72 -5.32 7.56 6.26
C ILE A 72 -4.91 7.63 7.73
N ILE A 73 -3.72 7.13 8.08
CA ILE A 73 -3.19 7.19 9.45
C ILE A 73 -3.23 8.62 10.00
N LYS A 74 -2.77 9.60 9.22
CA LYS A 74 -2.79 11.02 9.62
C LYS A 74 -4.20 11.53 9.89
N ARG A 75 -5.21 11.07 9.15
CA ARG A 75 -6.61 11.47 9.35
C ARG A 75 -7.21 10.86 10.62
N TYR A 76 -6.88 9.60 10.94
CA TYR A 76 -7.35 8.97 12.17
C TYR A 76 -6.66 9.51 13.43
N ASN A 77 -5.37 9.86 13.35
CA ASN A 77 -4.62 10.39 14.50
C ASN A 77 -4.77 11.90 14.69
N GLY A 78 -5.46 12.60 13.78
CA GLY A 78 -5.67 14.05 13.81
C GLY A 78 -7.06 14.46 14.30
N VAL A 79 -7.84 13.50 14.81
CA VAL A 79 -9.13 13.69 15.50
C VAL A 79 -8.90 13.45 16.99
#